data_AF-A0AA88LJN5-F1
#
_entry.id   AF-A0AA88LJN5-F1
#
_cell.length_a   1.000
_cell.length_b   1.000
_cell.length_c   1.000
_cell.angle_alpha   90.00
_cell.angle_beta   90.00
_cell.angle_gamma   90.00
#
_symmetry.space_group_name_H-M   'P 1'
#
loop_
_entity.id
_entity.type
_entity.pdbx_description
1 polymer ?
#
loop_
_entity_poly.entity_id
_entity_poly.type
_entity_poly.pdbx_seq_one_letter_code
_entity_poly.pdbx_strand_id
1 'polypeptide(L)'
;MKTKEALFGRCCSTNDLLVAANRRPSNSTTNRTEEEGCGTALWVYQNLADLQSQDSPKPSDNMQGFYSKLDSSPSSSPLLGVGPGGDHGAVPLSLAVETEKAQALLQTFSSASLLASAGLGMFCVVADHALQLSVIQQHLWLRAALDNATHGLVGLWSWAVVIGLRKKSDLYEVLLAGLLASIIDLDHFYMAGSLSLKAAVSLPQRPPLHCSSLIPVLCLSLRFLMWIGRLKDAWCSLPWMLFISMATHHVRDAVRHGLWVCPFGNTAPLPYWLYVSTTATLPHLCSVLMYLTGTRDVISTKHGVAIDV
;
A
#
# COMPACT_ATOMS: atom_id res chain seq x y z
N MET A 1 8.67 -64.72 -43.43
CA MET A 1 9.46 -64.01 -42.40
C MET A 1 8.52 -63.73 -41.22
N LYS A 2 8.94 -64.12 -40.01
CA LYS A 2 8.24 -64.23 -38.69
C LYS A 2 7.28 -63.06 -38.35
N THR A 3 6.01 -63.21 -37.92
CA THR A 3 5.28 -63.82 -36.75
C THR A 3 5.33 -63.11 -35.37
N LYS A 4 4.13 -63.02 -34.76
CA LYS A 4 3.66 -62.91 -33.33
C LYS A 4 2.97 -61.57 -32.95
N GLU A 5 1.66 -61.49 -32.61
CA GLU A 5 0.86 -62.04 -31.47
C GLU A 5 1.40 -61.61 -30.09
N ALA A 6 0.66 -61.18 -29.04
CA ALA A 6 -0.73 -61.31 -28.55
C ALA A 6 -1.08 -60.06 -27.65
N LEU A 7 -2.31 -59.59 -27.36
CA LEU A 7 -3.57 -60.15 -26.80
C LEU A 7 -3.57 -60.42 -25.26
N PHE A 8 -4.70 -60.08 -24.63
CA PHE A 8 -5.19 -60.21 -23.22
C PHE A 8 -4.96 -59.02 -22.26
N GLY A 9 -5.94 -58.53 -21.49
CA GLY A 9 -7.34 -58.95 -21.28
C GLY A 9 -8.07 -58.03 -20.29
N ARG A 10 -9.40 -57.92 -20.44
CA ARG A 10 -10.34 -57.28 -19.49
C ARG A 10 -10.61 -58.19 -18.29
N CYS A 11 -10.94 -57.58 -17.15
CA CYS A 11 -11.94 -58.14 -16.22
C CYS A 11 -12.73 -57.02 -15.52
N CYS A 12 -14.06 -57.16 -15.52
CA CYS A 12 -15.07 -56.32 -14.88
C CYS A 12 -15.30 -56.75 -13.41
N SER A 13 -15.86 -55.84 -12.60
CA SER A 13 -17.15 -55.97 -11.85
C SER A 13 -17.13 -55.01 -10.65
N THR A 14 -17.93 -53.94 -10.56
CA THR A 14 -19.37 -53.81 -10.22
C THR A 14 -19.85 -54.55 -8.97
N ASN A 15 -20.26 -53.76 -7.96
CA ASN A 15 -21.41 -53.86 -7.04
C ASN A 15 -21.66 -52.42 -6.56
N ASP A 16 -22.66 -51.69 -7.08
CA ASP A 16 -24.09 -51.65 -6.67
C ASP A 16 -24.28 -51.13 -5.24
N LEU A 17 -24.80 -49.91 -5.01
CA LEU A 17 -26.15 -49.34 -5.21
C LEU A 17 -27.02 -49.37 -3.93
N LEU A 18 -27.62 -48.20 -3.65
CA LEU A 18 -28.90 -47.94 -2.96
C LEU A 18 -29.03 -48.13 -1.44
N VAL A 19 -29.18 -46.99 -0.74
CA VAL A 19 -30.40 -46.74 0.05
C VAL A 19 -30.93 -45.35 -0.28
N ALA A 20 -32.20 -45.31 -0.67
CA ALA A 20 -32.95 -44.13 -1.05
C ALA A 20 -33.83 -43.61 0.10
N ALA A 21 -34.20 -42.33 -0.03
CA ALA A 21 -35.47 -41.72 0.34
C ALA A 21 -35.75 -41.37 1.82
N ASN A 22 -35.91 -40.06 2.09
CA ASN A 22 -37.20 -39.55 2.53
C ASN A 22 -37.45 -38.07 2.15
N ARG A 23 -38.72 -37.71 1.92
CA ARG A 23 -39.25 -36.47 1.31
C ARG A 23 -39.64 -35.37 2.33
N ARG A 24 -39.40 -34.09 1.96
CA ARG A 24 -40.24 -32.83 2.00
C ARG A 24 -40.99 -32.37 3.31
N PRO A 25 -41.57 -31.12 3.39
CA PRO A 25 -41.07 -29.75 3.09
C PRO A 25 -41.54 -28.67 4.13
N SER A 26 -41.32 -27.36 3.83
CA SER A 26 -41.83 -26.11 4.46
C SER A 26 -41.09 -25.63 5.74
N ASN A 27 -40.84 -24.35 6.05
CA ASN A 27 -41.44 -23.08 5.62
C ASN A 27 -40.52 -21.87 5.91
N SER A 28 -40.60 -20.85 5.04
CA SER A 28 -40.61 -19.39 5.27
C SER A 28 -39.60 -18.61 6.16
N THR A 29 -39.08 -17.53 5.56
CA THR A 29 -38.83 -16.15 6.07
C THR A 29 -37.79 -15.90 7.18
N THR A 30 -36.72 -15.15 6.87
CA THR A 30 -36.52 -13.77 7.34
C THR A 30 -35.34 -13.06 6.67
N ASN A 31 -35.56 -11.79 6.30
CA ASN A 31 -34.56 -10.78 5.94
C ASN A 31 -33.68 -10.43 7.15
N ARG A 32 -32.40 -10.08 6.94
CA ARG A 32 -31.82 -8.72 7.14
C ARG A 32 -30.28 -8.75 7.31
N THR A 33 -29.63 -7.85 6.57
CA THR A 33 -28.45 -7.02 6.90
C THR A 33 -27.22 -7.67 7.51
N GLU A 34 -26.13 -7.74 6.73
CA GLU A 34 -24.77 -7.50 7.22
C GLU A 34 -23.97 -6.75 6.13
N GLU A 35 -24.05 -5.42 6.15
CA GLU A 35 -23.01 -4.52 5.62
C GLU A 35 -22.23 -3.98 6.82
N GLU A 36 -21.35 -4.77 7.42
CA GLU A 36 -20.40 -4.28 8.42
C GLU A 36 -19.04 -4.96 8.23
N GLY A 37 -18.18 -4.35 7.43
CA GLY A 37 -16.81 -4.84 7.24
C GLY A 37 -15.81 -3.80 6.74
N CYS A 38 -16.29 -2.73 6.08
CA CYS A 38 -15.45 -1.65 5.56
C CYS A 38 -15.26 -0.49 6.57
N GLY A 39 -16.08 -0.42 7.62
CA GLY A 39 -16.11 0.71 8.54
C GLY A 39 -15.01 0.72 9.61
N THR A 40 -14.51 -0.43 10.05
CA THR A 40 -13.73 -0.51 11.29
C THR A 40 -12.32 0.06 11.15
N ALA A 41 -11.66 -0.17 10.02
CA ALA A 41 -10.31 0.39 9.76
C ALA A 41 -10.36 1.91 9.58
N LEU A 42 -11.38 2.42 8.89
CA LEU A 42 -11.59 3.86 8.72
C LEU A 42 -12.02 4.52 10.04
N TRP A 43 -12.88 3.87 10.82
CA TRP A 43 -13.40 4.38 12.09
C TRP A 43 -12.33 4.48 13.18
N VAL A 44 -11.46 3.47 13.31
CA VAL A 44 -10.34 3.53 14.26
C VAL A 44 -9.40 4.70 13.94
N TYR A 45 -9.13 4.95 12.66
CA TYR A 45 -8.23 6.03 12.25
C TYR A 45 -8.88 7.42 12.30
N GLN A 46 -10.16 7.55 11.92
CA GLN A 46 -10.92 8.80 12.00
C GLN A 46 -11.01 9.28 13.46
N ASN A 47 -11.28 8.38 14.42
CA ASN A 47 -11.30 8.72 15.85
C ASN A 47 -9.92 9.11 16.40
N LEU A 48 -8.83 8.53 15.88
CA LEU A 48 -7.47 8.93 16.26
C LEU A 48 -7.08 10.31 15.71
N ALA A 49 -7.54 10.66 14.50
CA ALA A 49 -7.35 12.00 13.94
C ALA A 49 -8.15 13.07 14.71
N ASP A 50 -9.36 12.75 15.15
CA ASP A 50 -10.18 13.65 15.98
C ASP A 50 -9.58 13.84 17.39
N LEU A 51 -8.93 12.83 17.96
CA LEU A 51 -8.19 12.94 19.23
C LEU A 51 -6.95 13.83 19.11
N GLN A 52 -6.25 13.85 17.96
CA GLN A 52 -5.12 14.76 17.73
C GLN A 52 -5.54 16.21 17.47
N SER A 53 -6.77 16.45 17.04
CA SER A 53 -7.33 17.79 16.80
C SER A 53 -7.65 18.56 18.09
N GLN A 54 -7.84 17.85 19.22
CA GLN A 54 -8.27 18.47 20.48
C GLN A 54 -7.14 19.06 21.35
N ASP A 55 -5.86 18.78 21.05
CA ASP A 55 -4.72 19.17 21.90
C ASP A 55 -3.93 20.42 21.43
N SER A 56 -4.42 21.17 20.44
CA SER A 56 -3.77 22.42 20.01
C SER A 56 -4.41 23.67 20.63
N PRO A 57 -3.69 24.47 21.45
CA PRO A 57 -4.20 25.74 21.94
C PRO A 57 -4.34 26.74 20.78
N LYS A 58 -5.52 27.36 20.66
CA LYS A 58 -5.78 28.43 19.68
C LYS A 58 -4.84 29.62 19.92
N PRO A 59 -4.09 30.10 18.91
CA PRO A 59 -3.38 31.37 19.03
C PRO A 59 -4.39 32.52 19.07
N SER A 60 -4.15 33.45 20.00
CA SER A 60 -4.92 34.68 20.16
C SER A 60 -4.71 35.61 18.97
N ASP A 61 -5.80 36.00 18.31
CA ASP A 61 -5.85 37.06 17.31
C ASP A 61 -5.38 38.39 17.90
N ASN A 62 -4.12 38.78 17.66
CA ASN A 62 -3.74 40.19 17.69
C ASN A 62 -2.42 40.45 16.93
N MET A 63 -2.51 40.68 15.61
CA MET A 63 -1.66 41.67 14.93
C MET A 63 -2.16 41.91 13.50
N GLN A 64 -3.06 42.89 13.38
CA GLN A 64 -3.25 43.63 12.14
C GLN A 64 -2.16 44.70 12.05
N GLY A 65 -1.45 44.76 10.93
CA GLY A 65 -0.79 45.99 10.50
C GLY A 65 0.52 45.79 9.75
N PHE A 66 0.59 46.48 8.60
CA PHE A 66 1.79 46.82 7.83
C PHE A 66 2.29 45.78 6.82
N TYR A 67 1.67 45.79 5.63
CA TYR A 67 2.43 45.96 4.40
C TYR A 67 1.67 46.88 3.44
N SER A 68 2.22 48.07 3.20
CA SER A 68 1.80 48.98 2.15
C SER A 68 3.05 49.58 1.52
N LYS A 69 3.06 49.57 0.18
CA LYS A 69 3.88 50.37 -0.73
C LYS A 69 5.40 50.19 -0.70
N LEU A 70 5.93 49.64 -1.79
CA LEU A 70 7.16 50.14 -2.40
C LEU A 70 7.05 50.10 -3.93
N ASP A 71 6.71 51.25 -4.51
CA ASP A 71 7.18 51.69 -5.82
C ASP A 71 8.16 52.85 -5.56
N SER A 72 9.39 52.76 -6.07
CA SER A 72 10.09 53.84 -6.82
C SER A 72 11.60 53.59 -6.97
N SER A 73 12.06 54.04 -8.14
CA SER A 73 13.35 53.99 -8.86
C SER A 73 14.68 54.19 -8.10
N PRO A 74 15.82 53.84 -8.75
CA PRO A 74 17.15 53.92 -8.15
C PRO A 74 17.78 55.31 -8.33
N SER A 75 18.47 55.79 -7.30
CA SER A 75 19.46 56.85 -7.44
C SER A 75 20.73 56.50 -6.65
N SER A 76 21.84 56.83 -7.28
CA SER A 76 23.23 56.55 -6.96
C SER A 76 23.78 57.45 -5.84
N SER A 77 24.50 56.86 -4.88
CA SER A 77 25.90 57.20 -4.52
C SER A 77 26.36 56.41 -3.27
N PRO A 78 27.65 56.05 -3.17
CA PRO A 78 28.21 55.31 -2.03
C PRO A 78 28.89 56.26 -1.04
N LEU A 79 28.67 56.10 0.27
CA LEU A 79 29.58 56.65 1.29
C LEU A 79 29.37 56.00 2.67
N LEU A 80 30.43 55.32 3.10
CA LEU A 80 30.91 55.05 4.47
C LEU A 80 29.96 55.33 5.65
N GLY A 81 29.60 54.25 6.35
CA GLY A 81 29.07 54.27 7.71
C GLY A 81 29.37 52.95 8.40
N VAL A 82 30.53 52.88 9.07
CA VAL A 82 30.90 51.82 10.01
C VAL A 82 30.01 51.95 11.25
N GLY A 83 29.26 50.90 11.57
CA GLY A 83 28.49 50.76 12.81
C GLY A 83 28.58 49.33 13.33
N PRO A 84 29.10 49.09 14.54
CA PRO A 84 29.15 47.77 15.16
C PRO A 84 27.89 47.54 15.99
N GLY A 85 27.38 46.31 16.00
CA GLY A 85 26.38 45.87 16.98
C GLY A 85 25.02 45.57 16.38
N GLY A 86 24.76 44.29 16.18
CA GLY A 86 23.49 43.78 15.71
C GLY A 86 23.65 42.34 15.26
N ASP A 87 24.16 41.48 16.16
CA ASP A 87 24.22 40.03 15.98
C ASP A 87 22.80 39.47 16.08
N HIS A 88 21.96 39.81 15.10
CA HIS A 88 20.72 39.10 14.85
C HIS A 88 21.13 37.76 14.28
N GLY A 89 20.99 36.72 15.11
CA GLY A 89 21.28 35.33 14.80
C GLY A 89 20.56 34.89 13.53
N ALA A 90 21.21 35.11 12.38
CA ALA A 90 20.91 34.40 11.17
C ALA A 90 21.31 32.95 11.44
N VAL A 91 20.32 32.13 11.81
CA VAL A 91 20.50 30.68 11.86
C VAL A 91 21.10 30.28 10.52
N PRO A 92 22.27 29.60 10.49
CA PRO A 92 22.88 29.22 9.23
C PRO A 92 21.86 28.41 8.43
N LEU A 93 21.64 28.79 7.17
CA LEU A 93 20.65 28.19 6.28
C LEU A 93 20.76 26.64 6.23
N SER A 94 21.97 26.12 6.47
CA SER A 94 22.25 24.68 6.62
C SER A 94 21.58 24.05 7.85
N LEU A 95 21.59 24.75 8.98
CA LEU A 95 21.07 24.25 10.26
C LEU A 95 19.53 24.23 10.24
N ALA A 96 18.91 25.23 9.61
CA ALA A 96 17.45 25.27 9.39
C ALA A 96 16.98 24.09 8.50
N VAL A 97 17.69 23.84 7.39
CA VAL A 97 17.41 22.69 6.50
C VAL A 97 17.62 21.36 7.22
N GLU A 98 18.62 21.25 8.09
CA GLU A 98 18.85 20.05 8.92
C GLU A 98 17.76 19.85 9.99
N THR A 99 17.25 20.92 10.59
CA THR A 99 16.13 20.82 11.54
C THR A 99 14.82 20.42 10.85
N GLU A 100 14.53 20.94 9.66
CA GLU A 100 13.37 20.49 8.87
C GLU A 100 13.49 19.02 8.47
N LYS A 101 14.70 18.58 8.10
CA LYS A 101 15.02 17.17 7.86
C LYS A 101 14.75 16.29 9.07
N ALA A 102 15.24 16.69 10.24
CA ALA A 102 15.02 15.96 11.48
C ALA A 102 13.53 15.91 11.84
N GLN A 103 12.80 17.02 11.70
CA GLN A 103 11.37 17.10 12.01
C GLN A 103 10.51 16.26 11.06
N ALA A 104 10.82 16.26 9.76
CA ALA A 104 10.13 15.40 8.79
C ALA A 104 10.36 13.91 9.09
N LEU A 105 11.58 13.51 9.44
CA LEU A 105 11.89 12.14 9.87
C LEU A 105 11.14 11.78 11.15
N LEU A 106 11.10 12.67 12.15
CA LEU A 106 10.32 12.44 13.37
C LEU A 106 8.83 12.27 13.09
N GLN A 107 8.26 13.00 12.12
CA GLN A 107 6.86 12.77 11.71
C GLN A 107 6.64 11.38 11.10
N THR A 108 7.61 10.86 10.33
CA THR A 108 7.53 9.49 9.78
C THR A 108 7.55 8.41 10.86
N PHE A 109 8.11 8.71 12.02
CA PHE A 109 8.17 7.85 13.21
C PHE A 109 7.28 8.34 14.35
N SER A 110 6.22 9.12 14.05
CA SER A 110 5.25 9.51 15.07
C SER A 110 4.61 8.30 15.74
N SER A 111 4.21 8.44 17.01
CA SER A 111 3.55 7.36 17.77
C SER A 111 2.32 6.82 17.06
N ALA A 112 1.56 7.68 16.38
CA ALA A 112 0.39 7.28 15.57
C ALA A 112 0.79 6.42 14.37
N SER A 113 1.84 6.79 13.65
CA SER A 113 2.37 6.03 12.51
C SER A 113 2.91 4.66 12.96
N LEU A 114 3.63 4.61 14.09
CA LEU A 114 4.12 3.36 14.67
C LEU A 114 2.98 2.45 15.14
N LEU A 115 1.97 3.01 15.81
CA LEU A 115 0.78 2.27 16.24
C LEU A 115 0.02 1.70 15.04
N ALA A 116 -0.09 2.48 13.97
CA ALA A 116 -0.74 2.04 12.74
C ALA A 116 0.02 0.92 12.03
N SER A 117 1.35 0.99 11.98
CA SER A 117 2.18 -0.08 11.45
C SER A 117 2.12 -1.35 12.30
N ALA A 118 2.05 -1.21 13.62
CA ALA A 118 1.79 -2.34 14.51
C ALA A 118 0.39 -2.95 14.26
N GLY A 119 -0.62 -2.09 14.06
CA GLY A 119 -1.97 -2.49 13.66
C GLY A 119 -2.02 -3.22 12.32
N LEU A 120 -1.26 -2.75 11.32
CA LEU A 120 -1.09 -3.41 10.02
C LEU A 120 -0.48 -4.81 10.17
N GLY A 121 0.57 -4.94 10.98
CA GLY A 121 1.16 -6.24 11.29
C GLY A 121 0.20 -7.18 12.01
N MET A 122 -0.58 -6.68 12.97
CA MET A 122 -1.61 -7.45 13.66
C MET A 122 -2.74 -7.87 12.71
N PHE A 123 -3.17 -6.97 11.82
CA PHE A 123 -4.17 -7.26 10.79
C PHE A 123 -3.73 -8.41 9.89
N CYS A 124 -2.47 -8.39 9.42
CA CYS A 124 -1.88 -9.48 8.63
C CYS A 124 -2.02 -10.84 9.34
N VAL A 125 -1.66 -10.89 10.63
CA VAL A 125 -1.78 -12.12 11.45
C VAL A 125 -3.23 -12.59 11.55
N VAL A 126 -4.16 -11.69 11.89
CA VAL A 126 -5.57 -12.02 12.03
C VAL A 126 -6.19 -12.47 10.71
N ALA A 127 -5.92 -11.75 9.62
CA ALA A 127 -6.46 -12.04 8.29
C ALA A 127 -5.97 -13.40 7.77
N ASP A 128 -4.68 -13.72 7.95
CA ASP A 128 -4.15 -15.00 7.53
C ASP A 128 -4.71 -16.17 8.36
N HIS A 129 -4.91 -15.99 9.67
CA HIS A 129 -5.58 -16.98 10.50
C HIS A 129 -7.06 -17.15 10.10
N ALA A 130 -7.76 -16.07 9.79
CA ALA A 130 -9.13 -16.13 9.29
C ALA A 130 -9.19 -16.91 7.96
N LEU A 131 -8.27 -16.64 7.03
CA LEU A 131 -8.19 -17.36 5.77
C LEU A 131 -7.92 -18.86 5.94
N GLN A 132 -7.31 -19.30 7.05
CA GLN A 132 -7.08 -20.72 7.34
C GLN A 132 -8.31 -21.45 7.91
N LEU A 133 -9.39 -20.74 8.25
CA LEU A 133 -10.61 -21.36 8.76
C LEU A 133 -11.21 -22.34 7.73
N SER A 134 -11.67 -23.49 8.20
CA SER A 134 -12.20 -24.57 7.34
C SER A 134 -13.36 -24.11 6.47
N VAL A 135 -14.24 -23.26 7.00
CA VAL A 135 -15.37 -22.66 6.27
C VAL A 135 -14.89 -21.88 5.05
N ILE A 136 -13.80 -21.11 5.19
CA ILE A 136 -13.23 -20.34 4.08
C ILE A 136 -12.50 -21.27 3.11
N GLN A 137 -11.72 -22.23 3.62
CA GLN A 137 -10.95 -23.17 2.80
C GLN A 137 -11.82 -24.07 1.91
N GLN A 138 -13.03 -24.40 2.34
CA GLN A 138 -13.97 -25.22 1.56
C GLN A 138 -14.60 -24.46 0.38
N HIS A 139 -14.65 -23.12 0.45
CA HIS A 139 -15.27 -22.28 -0.58
C HIS A 139 -14.23 -21.52 -1.40
N LEU A 140 -13.91 -22.06 -2.58
CA LEU A 140 -12.86 -21.49 -3.45
C LEU A 140 -13.05 -20.00 -3.75
N TRP A 141 -14.27 -19.57 -4.07
CA TRP A 141 -14.59 -18.17 -4.34
C TRP A 141 -14.38 -17.27 -3.13
N LEU A 142 -14.87 -17.71 -1.97
CA LEU A 142 -14.72 -16.94 -0.73
C LEU A 142 -13.24 -16.80 -0.36
N ARG A 143 -12.49 -17.90 -0.44
CA ARG A 143 -11.04 -17.89 -0.21
C ARG A 143 -10.33 -16.92 -1.15
N ALA A 144 -10.55 -17.01 -2.45
CA ALA A 144 -9.88 -16.14 -3.42
C ALA A 144 -10.27 -14.67 -3.25
N ALA A 145 -11.54 -14.38 -3.00
CA ALA A 145 -12.02 -13.02 -2.76
C ALA A 145 -11.42 -12.42 -1.49
N LEU A 146 -11.37 -13.17 -0.39
CA LEU A 146 -10.77 -12.72 0.87
C LEU A 146 -9.24 -12.58 0.78
N ASP A 147 -8.56 -13.45 0.03
CA ASP A 147 -7.12 -13.35 -0.19
C ASP A 147 -6.78 -12.05 -0.94
N ASN A 148 -7.45 -11.80 -2.07
CA ASN A 148 -7.28 -10.57 -2.85
C ASN A 148 -7.70 -9.31 -2.06
N ALA A 149 -8.80 -9.38 -1.30
CA ALA A 149 -9.21 -8.28 -0.42
C ALA A 149 -8.15 -7.99 0.65
N THR A 150 -7.48 -9.02 1.18
CA THR A 150 -6.37 -8.85 2.12
C THR A 150 -5.19 -8.15 1.44
N HIS A 151 -4.81 -8.54 0.22
CA HIS A 151 -3.78 -7.82 -0.55
C HIS A 151 -4.13 -6.34 -0.76
N GLY A 152 -5.38 -6.07 -1.16
CA GLY A 152 -5.89 -4.71 -1.34
C GLY A 152 -5.84 -3.89 -0.05
N LEU A 153 -6.34 -4.43 1.05
CA LEU A 153 -6.36 -3.74 2.35
C LEU A 153 -4.93 -3.49 2.89
N VAL A 154 -4.01 -4.44 2.72
CA VAL A 154 -2.61 -4.25 3.11
C VAL A 154 -1.97 -3.14 2.29
N GLY A 155 -2.15 -3.11 0.96
CA GLY A 155 -1.63 -2.05 0.09
C GLY A 155 -2.20 -0.67 0.43
N LEU A 156 -3.52 -0.61 0.63
CA LEU A 156 -4.24 0.58 1.07
C LEU A 156 -3.69 1.14 2.38
N TRP A 157 -3.64 0.30 3.43
CA TRP A 157 -3.20 0.72 4.76
C TRP A 157 -1.72 1.10 4.75
N SER A 158 -0.88 0.36 4.03
CA SER A 158 0.54 0.67 3.86
C SER A 158 0.73 2.06 3.27
N TRP A 159 -0.02 2.42 2.23
CA TRP A 159 0.07 3.76 1.66
C TRP A 159 -0.45 4.86 2.60
N ALA A 160 -1.51 4.58 3.36
CA ALA A 160 -2.02 5.50 4.38
C ALA A 160 -0.95 5.84 5.44
N VAL A 161 -0.12 4.86 5.84
CA VAL A 161 1.03 5.07 6.73
C VAL A 161 2.11 5.92 6.06
N VAL A 162 2.41 5.70 4.77
CA VAL A 162 3.43 6.46 4.02
C VAL A 162 3.10 7.96 3.97
N ILE A 163 1.87 8.30 3.57
CA ILE A 163 1.48 9.70 3.35
C ILE A 163 1.03 10.39 4.63
N GLY A 164 0.47 9.65 5.59
CA GLY A 164 -0.17 10.20 6.78
C GLY A 164 -1.42 11.01 6.40
N LEU A 165 -2.58 10.36 6.43
CA LEU A 165 -3.88 10.95 6.05
C LEU A 165 -4.13 12.29 6.76
N ARG A 166 -4.28 13.37 5.98
CA ARG A 166 -4.62 14.71 6.51
C ARG A 166 -5.83 15.31 5.81
N LYS A 167 -6.10 14.90 4.57
CA LYS A 167 -7.13 15.48 3.71
C LYS A 167 -7.99 14.40 3.06
N LYS A 168 -9.19 14.80 2.62
CA LYS A 168 -10.09 13.91 1.87
C LYS A 168 -9.49 13.45 0.53
N SER A 169 -8.65 14.27 -0.10
CA SER A 169 -7.93 13.91 -1.32
C SER A 169 -7.04 12.68 -1.14
N ASP A 170 -6.46 12.53 0.05
CA ASP A 170 -5.52 11.47 0.38
C ASP A 170 -6.22 10.10 0.40
N LEU A 171 -7.54 10.08 0.65
CA LEU A 171 -8.35 8.87 0.58
C LEU A 171 -8.37 8.28 -0.84
N TYR A 172 -8.37 9.12 -1.89
CA TYR A 172 -8.32 8.61 -3.26
C TYR A 172 -6.97 7.95 -3.57
N GLU A 173 -5.87 8.49 -3.07
CA GLU A 173 -4.54 7.86 -3.23
C GLU A 173 -4.48 6.53 -2.47
N VAL A 174 -5.00 6.49 -1.26
CA VAL A 174 -5.06 5.28 -0.42
C VAL A 174 -5.93 4.19 -1.05
N LEU A 175 -7.11 4.54 -1.57
CA LEU A 175 -7.96 3.62 -2.33
C LEU A 175 -7.28 3.12 -3.61
N LEU A 176 -6.58 4.01 -4.32
CA LEU A 176 -5.84 3.65 -5.53
C LEU A 176 -4.70 2.68 -5.21
N ALA A 177 -3.97 2.85 -4.10
CA ALA A 177 -2.95 1.91 -3.66
C ALA A 177 -3.54 0.51 -3.41
N GLY A 178 -4.67 0.44 -2.72
CA GLY A 178 -5.38 -0.82 -2.51
C GLY A 178 -5.82 -1.48 -3.83
N LEU A 179 -6.39 -0.68 -4.74
CA LEU A 179 -6.79 -1.15 -6.06
C LEU A 179 -5.60 -1.69 -6.86
N LEU A 180 -4.46 -0.97 -6.86
CA LEU A 180 -3.24 -1.42 -7.53
C LEU A 180 -2.75 -2.75 -6.95
N ALA A 181 -2.79 -2.94 -5.63
CA ALA A 181 -2.42 -4.19 -4.99
C ALA A 181 -3.35 -5.35 -5.38
N SER A 182 -4.65 -5.09 -5.54
CA SER A 182 -5.63 -6.12 -5.94
C SER A 182 -5.65 -6.44 -7.43
N ILE A 183 -5.28 -5.49 -8.29
CA ILE A 183 -5.23 -5.72 -9.75
C ILE A 183 -4.14 -6.74 -10.12
N ILE A 184 -3.12 -6.91 -9.29
CA ILE A 184 -2.03 -7.87 -9.52
C ILE A 184 -2.60 -9.28 -9.70
N ASP A 185 -3.54 -9.70 -8.84
CA ASP A 185 -4.18 -11.02 -8.90
C ASP A 185 -5.01 -11.26 -10.18
N LEU A 186 -5.34 -10.20 -10.94
CA LEU A 186 -6.04 -10.37 -12.22
C LEU A 186 -5.15 -11.02 -13.29
N ASP A 187 -3.82 -11.03 -13.11
CA ASP A 187 -2.91 -11.71 -14.02
C ASP A 187 -3.10 -13.23 -14.02
N HIS A 188 -3.65 -13.82 -12.96
CA HIS A 188 -4.05 -15.21 -12.91
C HIS A 188 -5.15 -15.51 -13.94
N PHE A 189 -6.15 -14.65 -14.05
CA PHE A 189 -7.21 -14.79 -15.06
C PHE A 189 -6.69 -14.53 -16.47
N TYR A 190 -5.79 -13.55 -16.63
CA TYR A 190 -5.12 -13.28 -17.89
C TYR A 190 -4.32 -14.50 -18.37
N MET A 191 -3.49 -15.09 -17.51
CA MET A 191 -2.66 -16.24 -17.85
C MET A 191 -3.49 -17.53 -17.99
N ALA A 192 -4.62 -17.64 -17.29
CA ALA A 192 -5.59 -18.73 -17.50
C ALA A 192 -6.32 -18.61 -18.83
N GLY A 193 -6.28 -17.44 -19.50
CA GLY A 193 -7.07 -17.16 -20.69
C GLY A 193 -8.58 -17.29 -20.48
N SER A 194 -9.05 -17.18 -19.23
CA SER A 194 -10.46 -17.35 -18.88
C SER A 194 -10.82 -16.66 -17.57
N LEU A 195 -12.09 -16.30 -17.40
CA LEU A 195 -12.64 -15.78 -16.13
C LEU A 195 -13.03 -16.91 -15.15
N SER A 196 -12.62 -18.16 -15.42
CA SER A 196 -12.90 -19.29 -14.55
C SER A 196 -11.95 -19.25 -13.36
N LEU A 197 -12.49 -19.01 -12.16
CA LEU A 197 -11.69 -19.00 -10.93
C LEU A 197 -10.92 -20.32 -10.74
N LYS A 198 -11.54 -21.45 -11.09
CA LYS A 198 -10.88 -22.76 -11.02
C LYS A 198 -9.63 -22.82 -11.91
N ALA A 199 -9.69 -22.23 -13.11
CA ALA A 199 -8.55 -22.17 -14.02
C ALA A 199 -7.46 -21.21 -13.50
N ALA A 200 -7.87 -20.05 -12.99
CA ALA A 200 -6.97 -19.03 -12.43
C ALA A 200 -6.14 -19.52 -11.24
N VAL A 201 -6.71 -20.40 -10.38
CA VAL A 201 -5.97 -20.96 -9.23
C VAL A 201 -5.20 -22.24 -9.56
N SER A 202 -5.41 -22.85 -10.73
CA SER A 202 -4.80 -24.13 -11.13
C SER A 202 -3.72 -23.95 -12.20
N LEU A 203 -3.08 -22.77 -12.24
CA LEU A 203 -2.09 -22.45 -13.26
C LEU A 203 -0.80 -23.26 -13.08
N PRO A 204 -0.19 -23.76 -14.18
CA PRO A 204 1.03 -24.56 -14.12
C PRO A 204 2.28 -23.71 -13.84
N GLN A 205 2.23 -22.42 -14.12
CA GLN A 205 3.31 -21.46 -13.94
C GLN A 205 2.82 -20.27 -13.12
N ARG A 206 3.75 -19.47 -12.60
CA ARG A 206 3.40 -18.25 -11.86
C ARG A 206 3.12 -17.11 -12.84
N PRO A 207 2.01 -16.37 -12.68
CA PRO A 207 1.69 -15.25 -13.55
C PRO A 207 2.76 -14.15 -13.55
N PRO A 208 2.91 -13.40 -14.65
CA PRO A 208 4.04 -12.51 -14.85
C PRO A 208 4.08 -11.33 -13.86
N LEU A 209 2.94 -10.76 -13.41
CA LEU A 209 2.98 -9.62 -12.49
C LEU A 209 3.55 -10.01 -11.13
N HIS A 210 3.48 -11.28 -10.76
CA HIS A 210 4.09 -11.82 -9.56
C HIS A 210 5.62 -12.04 -9.66
N CYS A 211 6.25 -11.63 -10.76
CA CYS A 211 7.70 -11.57 -10.87
C CYS A 211 8.25 -10.35 -10.11
N SER A 212 8.93 -10.58 -9.00
CA SER A 212 9.44 -9.51 -8.12
C SER A 212 10.50 -8.64 -8.79
N SER A 213 11.23 -9.19 -9.78
CA SER A 213 12.15 -8.41 -10.62
C SER A 213 11.43 -7.34 -11.46
N LEU A 214 10.13 -7.47 -11.72
CA LEU A 214 9.37 -6.46 -12.46
C LEU A 214 9.09 -5.22 -11.62
N ILE A 215 9.07 -5.31 -10.28
CA ILE A 215 8.78 -4.17 -9.40
C ILE A 215 9.70 -2.98 -9.70
N PRO A 216 11.04 -3.10 -9.61
CA PRO A 216 11.93 -1.98 -9.92
C PRO A 216 11.82 -1.54 -11.39
N VAL A 217 11.62 -2.48 -12.32
CA VAL A 217 11.46 -2.15 -13.76
C VAL A 217 10.23 -1.26 -13.97
N LEU A 218 9.07 -1.64 -13.43
CA LEU A 218 7.83 -0.88 -13.56
C LEU A 218 7.91 0.48 -12.88
N CYS A 219 8.45 0.53 -11.65
CA CYS A 219 8.56 1.78 -10.89
C CYS A 219 9.51 2.77 -11.56
N LEU A 220 10.68 2.31 -12.02
CA LEU A 220 11.65 3.15 -12.72
C LEU A 220 11.16 3.56 -14.11
N SER A 221 10.50 2.66 -14.85
CA SER A 221 9.92 2.98 -16.15
C SER A 221 8.83 4.04 -16.03
N LEU A 222 7.96 3.91 -15.02
CA LEU A 222 6.92 4.91 -14.75
C LEU A 222 7.54 6.25 -14.36
N ARG A 223 8.56 6.24 -13.47
CA ARG A 223 9.29 7.47 -13.11
C ARG A 223 9.94 8.13 -14.32
N PHE A 224 10.55 7.34 -15.21
CA PHE A 224 11.15 7.83 -16.45
C PHE A 224 10.11 8.40 -17.42
N LEU A 225 8.97 7.71 -17.59
CA LEU A 225 7.86 8.18 -18.42
C LEU A 225 7.31 9.52 -17.93
N MET A 226 7.11 9.67 -16.62
CA MET A 226 6.68 10.92 -16.02
C MET A 226 7.70 12.05 -16.21
N TRP A 227 8.99 11.72 -16.15
CA TRP A 227 10.07 12.68 -16.40
C TRP A 227 10.05 13.17 -17.86
N ILE A 228 9.90 12.27 -18.84
CA ILE A 228 9.76 12.63 -20.25
C ILE A 228 8.49 13.44 -20.49
N GLY A 229 7.36 12.99 -19.95
CA GLY A 229 6.05 13.62 -20.12
C GLY A 229 5.88 14.94 -19.37
N ARG A 230 6.91 15.40 -18.63
CA ARG A 230 6.87 16.60 -17.77
C ARG A 230 5.69 16.59 -16.78
N LEU A 231 5.22 15.41 -16.38
CA LEU A 231 4.10 15.22 -15.45
C LEU A 231 4.53 15.33 -13.98
N LYS A 232 5.59 16.11 -13.71
CA LYS A 232 6.35 16.06 -12.45
C LYS A 232 5.51 16.38 -11.22
N ASP A 233 4.53 17.26 -11.34
CA ASP A 233 3.83 17.80 -10.16
C ASP A 233 2.50 17.10 -9.88
N ALA A 234 1.88 16.47 -10.87
CA ALA A 234 0.54 15.91 -10.72
C ALA A 234 0.53 14.54 -10.00
N TRP A 235 1.52 13.69 -10.26
CA TRP A 235 1.50 12.26 -9.88
C TRP A 235 2.82 11.75 -9.28
N CYS A 236 3.67 12.63 -8.71
CA CYS A 236 5.03 12.27 -8.24
C CYS A 236 5.08 11.08 -7.26
N SER A 237 3.98 10.82 -6.55
CA SER A 237 3.82 9.71 -5.62
C SER A 237 3.49 8.37 -6.30
N LEU A 238 3.01 8.37 -7.55
CA LEU A 238 2.52 7.18 -8.25
C LEU A 238 3.56 6.05 -8.37
N PRO A 239 4.85 6.29 -8.69
CA PRO A 239 5.87 5.22 -8.68
C PRO A 239 6.07 4.59 -7.30
N TRP A 240 5.99 5.39 -6.23
CA TRP A 240 6.13 4.92 -4.85
C TRP A 240 4.89 4.17 -4.39
N MET A 241 3.72 4.61 -4.81
CA MET A 241 2.45 3.93 -4.56
C MET A 241 2.40 2.58 -5.29
N LEU A 242 2.87 2.52 -6.54
CA LEU A 242 3.02 1.26 -7.27
C LEU A 242 4.02 0.35 -6.57
N PHE A 243 5.17 0.88 -6.13
CA PHE A 243 6.16 0.14 -5.37
C PHE A 243 5.57 -0.48 -4.11
N ILE A 244 4.89 0.31 -3.25
CA ILE A 244 4.36 -0.22 -1.99
C ILE A 244 3.32 -1.30 -2.26
N SER A 245 2.43 -1.08 -3.23
CA SER A 245 1.33 -1.99 -3.56
C SER A 245 1.85 -3.34 -4.04
N MET A 246 2.80 -3.32 -5.00
CA MET A 246 3.43 -4.54 -5.52
C MET A 246 4.30 -5.22 -4.46
N ALA A 247 5.11 -4.46 -3.73
CA ALA A 247 6.03 -5.03 -2.75
C ALA A 247 5.28 -5.71 -1.60
N THR A 248 4.24 -5.08 -1.02
CA THR A 248 3.46 -5.72 0.05
C THR A 248 2.71 -6.95 -0.44
N HIS A 249 2.19 -6.91 -1.67
CA HIS A 249 1.57 -8.06 -2.30
C HIS A 249 2.56 -9.23 -2.42
N HIS A 250 3.72 -8.99 -3.02
CA HIS A 250 4.74 -10.03 -3.25
C HIS A 250 5.32 -10.59 -1.95
N VAL A 251 5.55 -9.75 -0.94
CA VAL A 251 6.09 -10.17 0.37
C VAL A 251 5.12 -11.12 1.08
N ARG A 252 3.81 -10.84 1.03
CA ARG A 252 2.78 -11.74 1.57
C ARG A 252 2.76 -13.07 0.85
N ASP A 253 2.75 -13.04 -0.47
CA ASP A 253 2.75 -14.21 -1.34
C ASP A 253 3.97 -15.11 -1.18
N ALA A 254 5.11 -14.48 -0.91
CA ALA A 254 6.38 -15.17 -0.75
C ALA A 254 6.42 -16.09 0.48
N VAL A 255 5.47 -16.00 1.42
CA VAL A 255 5.31 -16.98 2.51
C VAL A 255 5.03 -18.38 1.97
N ARG A 256 4.32 -18.51 0.84
CA ARG A 256 3.97 -19.82 0.24
C ARG A 256 4.96 -20.27 -0.83
N HIS A 257 5.40 -19.33 -1.66
CA HIS A 257 6.14 -19.66 -2.89
C HIS A 257 7.53 -19.02 -3.00
N GLY A 258 7.92 -18.20 -2.03
CA GLY A 258 9.10 -17.34 -2.14
C GLY A 258 8.91 -16.19 -3.13
N LEU A 259 9.92 -15.33 -3.21
CA LEU A 259 9.98 -14.24 -4.18
C LEU A 259 10.50 -14.80 -5.51
N TRP A 260 9.81 -14.48 -6.60
CA TRP A 260 10.28 -14.83 -7.94
C TRP A 260 11.20 -13.73 -8.46
N VAL A 261 12.50 -14.00 -8.54
CA VAL A 261 13.55 -13.09 -9.00
C VAL A 261 14.08 -13.57 -10.35
N CYS A 262 13.42 -13.19 -11.44
CA CYS A 262 13.91 -13.48 -12.80
C CYS A 262 15.23 -12.72 -13.10
N PRO A 263 16.23 -13.35 -13.76
CA PRO A 263 16.29 -14.73 -14.26
C PRO A 263 16.82 -15.75 -13.24
N PHE A 264 17.08 -15.36 -11.99
CA PHE A 264 17.69 -16.18 -10.94
C PHE A 264 16.77 -17.24 -10.31
N GLY A 265 15.47 -17.21 -10.59
CA GLY A 265 14.50 -18.21 -10.13
C GLY A 265 13.72 -17.76 -8.89
N ASN A 266 13.26 -18.70 -8.07
CA ASN A 266 12.52 -18.42 -6.84
C ASN A 266 13.42 -18.48 -5.62
N THR A 267 13.23 -17.58 -4.67
CA THR A 267 13.83 -17.72 -3.33
C THR A 267 13.14 -18.83 -2.55
N ALA A 268 13.72 -19.23 -1.41
CA ALA A 268 12.98 -20.02 -0.43
C ALA A 268 11.74 -19.25 0.06
N PRO A 269 10.67 -19.95 0.48
CA PRO A 269 9.53 -19.31 1.13
C PRO A 269 9.97 -18.46 2.33
N LEU A 270 9.40 -17.26 2.46
CA LEU A 270 9.76 -16.36 3.55
C LEU A 270 9.25 -16.92 4.88
N PRO A 271 10.07 -16.87 5.95
CA PRO A 271 9.57 -17.19 7.27
C PRO A 271 8.50 -16.18 7.68
N TYR A 272 7.44 -16.65 8.34
CA TYR A 272 6.24 -15.86 8.61
C TYR A 272 6.51 -14.54 9.35
N TRP A 273 7.38 -14.57 10.37
CA TRP A 273 7.77 -13.37 11.12
C TRP A 273 8.43 -12.30 10.23
N LEU A 274 9.18 -12.73 9.21
CA LEU A 274 9.87 -11.81 8.29
C LEU A 274 8.87 -11.14 7.36
N TYR A 275 7.87 -11.88 6.88
CA TYR A 275 6.74 -11.29 6.16
C TYR A 275 6.07 -10.19 6.98
N VAL A 276 5.59 -10.52 8.19
CA VAL A 276 4.84 -9.57 9.03
C VAL A 276 5.70 -8.35 9.37
N SER A 277 6.96 -8.57 9.77
CA SER A 277 7.89 -7.49 10.11
C SER A 277 8.20 -6.61 8.90
N THR A 278 8.40 -7.20 7.72
CA THR A 278 8.64 -6.45 6.48
C THR A 278 7.42 -5.63 6.10
N THR A 279 6.22 -6.22 6.08
CA THR A 279 4.98 -5.49 5.77
C THR A 279 4.72 -4.34 6.74
N ALA A 280 5.00 -4.51 8.03
CA ALA A 280 4.83 -3.44 9.02
C ALA A 280 5.88 -2.31 8.89
N THR A 281 7.11 -2.62 8.47
CA THR A 281 8.22 -1.63 8.41
C THR A 281 8.40 -0.98 7.04
N LEU A 282 7.99 -1.65 5.97
CA LEU A 282 8.14 -1.19 4.59
C LEU A 282 7.51 0.19 4.32
N PRO A 283 6.34 0.57 4.87
CA PRO A 283 5.79 1.91 4.72
C PRO A 283 6.73 3.01 5.24
N HIS A 284 7.35 2.82 6.40
CA HIS A 284 8.28 3.79 6.97
C HIS A 284 9.53 3.90 6.11
N LEU A 285 10.09 2.76 5.66
CA LEU A 285 11.22 2.76 4.74
C LEU A 285 10.88 3.52 3.44
N CYS A 286 9.71 3.25 2.86
CA CYS A 286 9.24 3.95 1.68
C CYS A 286 9.14 5.46 1.91
N SER A 287 8.57 5.89 3.04
CA SER A 287 8.47 7.30 3.40
C SER A 287 9.83 7.97 3.56
N VAL A 288 10.80 7.29 4.20
CA VAL A 288 12.18 7.79 4.33
C VAL A 288 12.85 7.91 2.94
N LEU A 289 12.68 6.93 2.06
CA LEU A 289 13.22 6.98 0.70
C LEU A 289 12.58 8.08 -0.16
N MET A 290 11.26 8.30 -0.03
CA MET A 290 10.55 9.41 -0.66
C MET A 290 11.07 10.75 -0.18
N TYR A 291 11.44 10.84 1.10
CA TYR A 291 12.07 12.02 1.68
C TYR A 291 13.46 12.26 1.10
N LEU A 292 14.34 11.25 1.12
CA LEU A 292 15.71 11.36 0.60
C LEU A 292 15.78 11.67 -0.90
N THR A 293 14.76 11.28 -1.67
CA THR A 293 14.66 11.55 -3.11
C THR A 293 13.99 12.88 -3.44
N GLY A 294 13.65 13.70 -2.43
CA GLY A 294 12.96 14.99 -2.58
C GLY A 294 11.51 14.88 -3.07
N THR A 295 10.96 13.67 -3.17
CA THR A 295 9.57 13.45 -3.61
C THR A 295 8.59 13.97 -2.55
N ARG A 296 8.94 13.82 -1.26
CA ARG A 296 8.09 14.26 -0.14
C ARG A 296 7.96 15.80 -0.07
N ASP A 297 9.01 16.53 -0.43
CA ASP A 297 8.98 18.01 -0.42
C ASP A 297 8.07 18.57 -1.52
N VAL A 298 8.04 17.92 -2.69
CA VAL A 298 7.11 18.24 -3.79
C VAL A 298 5.65 17.93 -3.39
N ILE A 299 5.42 16.86 -2.63
CA ILE A 299 4.08 16.52 -2.12
C ILE A 299 3.62 17.52 -1.04
N SER A 300 4.52 17.93 -0.14
CA SER A 300 4.22 18.88 0.95
C SER A 300 3.87 20.28 0.41
N THR A 301 4.67 20.79 -0.53
CA THR A 301 4.50 22.12 -1.13
C THR A 301 3.21 22.26 -1.96
N LYS A 302 2.81 21.22 -2.70
CA LYS A 302 1.57 21.22 -3.50
C LYS A 302 0.29 21.20 -2.65
N HIS A 303 0.37 20.68 -1.42
CA HIS A 303 -0.78 20.59 -0.52
C HIS A 303 -0.83 21.73 0.51
N GLY A 304 -0.09 22.82 0.33
CA GLY A 304 -0.25 24.02 1.16
C GLY A 304 -0.07 23.75 2.65
N VAL A 305 0.86 22.87 3.01
CA VAL A 305 1.35 22.81 4.38
C VAL A 305 2.44 23.86 4.48
N ALA A 306 2.04 25.08 4.84
CA ALA A 306 2.91 25.85 5.72
C ALA A 306 3.13 24.95 6.93
N ILE A 307 4.37 24.49 7.11
CA ILE A 307 4.81 24.10 8.44
C ILE A 307 4.83 25.43 9.18
N ASP A 308 3.71 25.78 9.83
CA ASP A 308 3.74 26.85 10.81
C ASP A 308 4.69 26.38 11.91
N VAL A 309 5.78 27.12 12.03
CA VAL A 309 6.85 26.98 13.02
C VAL A 309 6.35 27.50 14.36
#